data_AF-A0A9P1MI25-F1
#
_entry.id   AF-A0A9P1MI25-F1
#
_cell.length_a   1.000
_cell.length_b   1.000
_cell.length_c   1.000
_cell.angle_alpha   90.00
_cell.angle_beta   90.00
_cell.angle_gamma   90.00
#
_symmetry.space_group_name_H-M   'P 1'
#
loop_
_entity.id
_entity.type
_entity.pdbx_description
1 polymer ?
#
loop_
_entity_poly.entity_id
_entity_poly.type
_entity_poly.pdbx_seq_one_letter_code
_entity_poly.pdbx_strand_id
1 'polypeptide(L)'
;MKKVADLWRNGVDLTVFSANSSPNHKRRSSSLKKLGLSLKRSSVQSESSSTRSASVSSNQSFSCELWLLSALQGCSSCSEDRQNMARHVSQTTDDEKDQLIDFLQAHDGAVAIAMENNACKQFICATHEIPEQLKEKDVKILVRMWTQLYQDIIPNLQGILYPLKSYSQDFDIRKCVLTAFRDRVVVKLIEGFEEIPELESMLFTLLLETDADNEAYKRFSYLAKKTINTKVDNEIEEPAPVKHRSKTLPNKQKRTVTWQDMRKSATFSA
;
A
#
# COMPACT_ATOMS: atom_id res chain seq x y z
N MET A 1 18.73 14.82 -1.06
CA MET A 1 17.30 14.50 -1.29
C MET A 1 16.92 14.42 -2.78
N LYS A 2 16.95 15.50 -3.59
CA LYS A 2 16.57 15.43 -5.04
C LYS A 2 17.27 14.34 -5.87
N LYS A 3 18.58 14.14 -5.67
CA LYS A 3 19.40 13.21 -6.48
C LYS A 3 18.96 11.74 -6.45
N VAL A 4 18.35 11.23 -5.37
CA VAL A 4 17.94 9.81 -5.29
C VAL A 4 16.60 9.58 -5.97
N ALA A 5 15.65 10.51 -5.79
CA ALA A 5 14.40 10.53 -6.56
C ALA A 5 14.68 10.69 -8.06
N ASP A 6 15.70 11.48 -8.44
CA ASP A 6 16.12 11.63 -9.83
C ASP A 6 16.81 10.37 -10.39
N LEU A 7 17.59 9.63 -9.58
CA LEU A 7 18.16 8.33 -9.97
C LEU A 7 17.06 7.28 -10.20
N TRP A 8 15.97 7.36 -9.44
CA TRP A 8 14.80 6.50 -9.56
C TRP A 8 13.91 6.81 -10.77
N ARG A 9 13.72 8.08 -11.14
CA ARG A 9 13.03 8.45 -12.40
C ARG A 9 13.71 7.87 -13.65
N ASN A 10 15.01 7.56 -13.56
CA ASN A 10 15.80 7.07 -14.68
C ASN A 10 15.92 5.53 -14.73
N GLY A 11 15.15 4.79 -13.93
CA GLY A 11 15.04 3.33 -14.06
C GLY A 11 16.29 2.54 -13.69
N VAL A 12 17.17 3.08 -12.82
CA VAL A 12 18.37 2.35 -12.39
C VAL A 12 17.98 1.23 -11.41
N ASP A 13 18.34 0.00 -11.77
CA ASP A 13 18.17 -1.18 -10.90
C ASP A 13 19.20 -1.15 -9.76
N LEU A 14 18.73 -1.15 -8.51
CA LEU A 14 19.57 -1.02 -7.29
C LEU A 14 19.93 -2.37 -6.66
N THR A 15 19.64 -3.49 -7.33
CA THR A 15 19.95 -4.86 -6.89
C THR A 15 21.44 -5.15 -6.67
N VAL A 16 22.33 -4.21 -7.02
CA VAL A 16 23.80 -4.37 -6.91
C VAL A 16 24.35 -4.00 -5.52
N PHE A 17 23.59 -3.36 -4.63
CA PHE A 17 24.14 -2.84 -3.37
C PHE A 17 24.16 -3.80 -2.17
N SER A 18 23.66 -5.04 -2.32
CA SER A 18 23.67 -6.04 -1.24
C SER A 18 24.56 -7.25 -1.57
N ALA A 19 25.83 -7.01 -1.88
CA ALA A 19 26.83 -8.06 -1.95
C ALA A 19 28.15 -7.59 -1.34
N ASN A 20 28.30 -7.79 -0.03
CA ASN A 20 29.63 -7.88 0.61
C ASN A 20 29.57 -8.67 1.92
N SER A 21 29.55 -10.00 1.79
CA SER A 21 30.17 -10.90 2.77
C SER A 21 30.26 -12.32 2.19
N SER A 22 31.42 -12.65 1.60
CA SER A 22 32.13 -13.95 1.64
C SER A 22 32.73 -14.36 0.27
N PRO A 23 34.02 -14.77 0.20
CA PRO A 23 34.71 -15.03 -1.06
C PRO A 23 34.73 -16.53 -1.41
N ASN A 24 34.34 -16.88 -2.64
CA ASN A 24 34.99 -17.88 -3.52
C ASN A 24 34.02 -18.34 -4.61
N HIS A 25 34.26 -17.96 -5.87
CA HIS A 25 34.44 -18.90 -6.98
C HIS A 25 34.68 -18.16 -8.31
N LYS A 26 35.72 -18.61 -9.02
CA LYS A 26 36.09 -18.22 -10.39
C LYS A 26 35.00 -18.63 -11.39
N ARG A 27 34.54 -17.72 -12.26
CA ARG A 27 34.81 -17.75 -13.73
C ARG A 27 33.91 -16.80 -14.54
N ARG A 28 34.60 -16.21 -15.54
CA ARG A 28 34.17 -15.79 -16.88
C ARG A 28 33.43 -14.46 -17.04
N SER A 29 34.25 -13.49 -17.40
CA SER A 29 33.93 -12.25 -18.07
C SER A 29 33.35 -12.46 -19.48
N SER A 30 32.35 -11.67 -19.81
CA SER A 30 32.16 -11.16 -21.18
C SER A 30 31.68 -9.71 -21.12
N SER A 31 32.61 -8.82 -21.48
CA SER A 31 32.46 -7.56 -22.21
C SER A 31 31.14 -6.79 -22.13
N LEU A 32 31.15 -5.66 -21.42
CA LEU A 32 30.56 -4.40 -21.88
C LEU A 32 31.50 -3.24 -21.52
N LYS A 33 32.36 -2.89 -22.48
CA LYS A 33 33.11 -1.63 -22.48
C LYS A 33 32.19 -0.53 -22.99
N LYS A 34 31.72 0.34 -22.09
CA LYS A 34 31.53 1.78 -22.32
C LYS A 34 30.78 2.36 -21.13
N LEU A 35 31.48 3.13 -20.34
CA LEU A 35 31.09 4.47 -19.86
C LEU A 35 32.27 4.95 -19.01
N GLY A 36 33.03 5.88 -19.60
CA GLY A 36 34.17 6.50 -18.94
C GLY A 36 33.70 7.40 -17.81
N LEU A 37 33.92 6.95 -16.58
CA LEU A 37 33.99 7.83 -15.41
C LEU A 37 35.27 7.48 -14.67
N SER A 38 36.26 8.37 -14.82
CA SER A 38 37.53 8.33 -14.11
C SER A 38 37.27 8.63 -12.63
N LEU A 39 37.19 7.60 -11.79
CA LEU A 39 37.31 7.77 -10.34
C LEU A 39 38.80 7.80 -9.99
N LYS A 40 39.28 8.96 -9.53
CA LYS A 40 40.58 9.11 -8.88
C LYS A 40 40.64 8.16 -7.68
N ARG A 41 41.47 7.12 -7.82
CA ARG A 41 41.86 6.19 -6.77
C ARG A 41 42.92 6.88 -5.92
N SER A 42 42.54 7.51 -4.80
CA SER A 42 43.50 7.97 -3.81
C SER A 42 44.08 6.77 -3.07
N SER A 43 45.40 6.67 -3.15
CA SER A 43 46.25 5.68 -2.49
C SER A 43 46.15 5.78 -0.97
N VAL A 44 46.10 4.63 -0.31
CA VAL A 44 46.31 4.49 1.13
C VAL A 44 47.81 4.63 1.39
N GLN A 45 48.21 5.62 2.18
CA GLN A 45 49.43 5.56 2.98
C GLN A 45 49.03 5.77 4.44
N SER A 46 49.44 4.80 5.25
CA SER A 46 49.30 4.77 6.69
C SER A 46 50.22 5.81 7.31
N GLU A 47 49.72 6.62 8.24
CA GLU A 47 50.50 7.14 9.36
C GLU A 47 49.56 7.65 10.48
N SER A 48 50.06 7.53 11.70
CA SER A 48 49.38 7.49 12.98
C SER A 48 48.99 8.85 13.58
N SER A 49 48.05 8.77 14.53
CA SER A 49 47.82 9.62 15.74
C SER A 49 46.67 10.64 15.76
N SER A 50 45.74 10.32 16.67
CA SER A 50 44.99 11.16 17.62
C SER A 50 44.16 12.38 17.20
N THR A 51 42.93 12.36 17.76
CA THR A 51 42.03 13.48 18.11
C THR A 51 41.32 14.23 16.98
N ARG A 52 40.08 13.83 16.70
CA ARG A 52 38.85 14.57 17.04
C ARG A 52 37.66 13.89 16.35
N SER A 53 36.64 13.62 17.15
CA SER A 53 35.30 13.20 16.74
C SER A 53 34.78 14.11 15.62
N ALA A 54 34.75 13.59 14.40
CA ALA A 54 34.13 14.22 13.25
C ALA A 54 32.87 13.42 12.88
N SER A 55 31.74 14.12 13.00
CA SER A 55 30.40 13.82 12.50
C SER A 55 30.29 12.65 11.51
N VAL A 56 29.82 11.50 12.00
CA VAL A 56 29.32 10.37 11.21
C VAL A 56 27.79 10.41 11.24
N SER A 57 27.15 11.41 10.65
CA SER A 57 25.67 11.42 10.55
C SER A 57 25.18 11.27 9.11
N SER A 58 25.82 11.90 8.13
CA SER A 58 25.30 11.95 6.75
C SER A 58 25.34 10.64 5.97
N ASN A 59 26.20 9.68 6.34
CA ASN A 59 26.34 8.41 5.61
C ASN A 59 25.34 7.34 6.08
N GLN A 60 24.76 7.50 7.27
CA GLN A 60 23.85 6.52 7.88
C GLN A 60 22.41 6.72 7.41
N SER A 61 21.92 7.96 7.31
CA SER A 61 20.58 8.27 6.77
C SER A 61 20.44 7.74 5.33
N PHE A 62 21.46 7.97 4.49
CA PHE A 62 21.53 7.44 3.12
C PHE A 62 21.40 5.92 3.04
N SER A 63 21.89 5.20 4.06
CA SER A 63 21.74 3.76 4.13
C SER A 63 20.30 3.35 4.44
N CYS A 64 19.61 4.05 5.35
CA CYS A 64 18.23 3.73 5.74
C CYS A 64 17.26 3.94 4.56
N GLU A 65 17.35 5.06 3.84
CA GLU A 65 16.47 5.32 2.70
C GLU A 65 16.62 4.27 1.59
N LEU A 66 17.85 3.83 1.31
CA LEU A 66 18.10 2.77 0.34
C LEU A 66 17.50 1.43 0.76
N TRP A 67 17.58 1.08 2.06
CA TRP A 67 16.92 -0.10 2.59
C TRP A 67 15.40 -0.03 2.45
N LEU A 68 14.80 1.12 2.75
CA LEU A 68 13.36 1.32 2.60
C LEU A 68 12.93 1.25 1.14
N LEU A 69 13.71 1.82 0.23
CA LEU A 69 13.48 1.70 -1.21
C LEU A 69 13.58 0.23 -1.67
N SER A 70 14.55 -0.53 -1.18
CA SER A 70 14.66 -1.96 -1.46
C SER A 70 13.47 -2.75 -0.91
N ALA A 71 13.02 -2.46 0.32
CA ALA A 71 11.83 -3.07 0.90
C ALA A 71 10.57 -2.74 0.09
N LEU A 72 10.42 -1.49 -0.38
CA LEU A 72 9.33 -1.06 -1.25
C LEU A 72 9.35 -1.74 -2.64
N GLN A 73 10.52 -2.20 -3.11
CA GLN A 73 10.63 -3.02 -4.32
C GLN A 73 10.25 -4.49 -4.11
N GLY A 74 9.95 -4.89 -2.87
CA GLY A 74 9.63 -6.27 -2.52
C GLY A 74 10.85 -7.14 -2.22
N CYS A 75 12.02 -6.54 -1.96
CA CYS A 75 13.15 -7.30 -1.41
C CYS A 75 12.83 -7.69 0.04
N SER A 76 12.78 -9.00 0.31
CA SER A 76 12.57 -9.52 1.66
C SER A 76 13.83 -9.35 2.49
N SER A 77 13.71 -8.64 3.61
CA SER A 77 14.78 -8.54 4.60
C SER A 77 14.62 -9.70 5.60
N CYS A 78 15.73 -10.22 6.13
CA CYS A 78 15.62 -11.19 7.21
C CYS A 78 15.18 -10.51 8.52
N SER A 79 14.79 -11.31 9.53
CA SER A 79 14.33 -10.77 10.82
C SER A 79 15.40 -9.90 11.50
N GLU A 80 16.66 -10.30 11.41
CA GLU A 80 17.79 -9.57 11.99
C GLU A 80 18.01 -8.21 11.32
N ASP A 81 18.00 -8.15 9.99
CA ASP A 81 18.15 -6.90 9.23
C ASP A 81 17.02 -5.93 9.58
N ARG A 82 15.77 -6.40 9.65
CA ARG A 82 14.63 -5.58 10.06
C ARG A 82 14.81 -5.00 11.45
N GLN A 83 15.24 -5.82 12.41
CA GLN A 83 15.46 -5.38 13.79
C GLN A 83 16.59 -4.36 13.89
N ASN A 84 17.67 -4.56 13.13
CA ASN A 84 18.78 -3.63 13.07
C ASN A 84 18.34 -2.28 12.48
N MET A 85 17.52 -2.31 11.41
CA MET A 85 16.96 -1.09 10.84
C MET A 85 15.96 -0.40 11.75
N ALA A 86 15.06 -1.13 12.39
CA ALA A 86 14.16 -0.54 13.37
C ALA A 86 14.93 0.08 14.54
N ARG A 87 15.97 -0.58 15.05
CA ARG A 87 16.82 -0.01 16.10
C ARG A 87 17.49 1.28 15.65
N HIS A 88 17.97 1.33 14.41
CA HIS A 88 18.55 2.54 13.83
C HIS A 88 17.51 3.66 13.76
N VAL A 89 16.33 3.41 13.21
CA VAL A 89 15.22 4.38 13.14
C VAL A 89 14.76 4.86 14.52
N SER A 90 14.83 4.01 15.55
CA SER A 90 14.55 4.43 16.93
C SER A 90 15.59 5.40 17.50
N GLN A 91 16.84 5.32 17.02
CA GLN A 91 17.99 6.09 17.52
C GLN A 91 18.23 7.38 16.73
N THR A 92 17.59 7.57 15.58
CA THR A 92 17.65 8.82 14.83
C THR A 92 17.00 9.96 15.59
N THR A 93 17.41 11.19 15.28
CA THR A 93 16.81 12.38 15.89
C THR A 93 15.37 12.56 15.42
N ASP A 94 14.60 13.38 16.13
CA ASP A 94 13.20 13.65 15.76
C ASP A 94 13.12 14.38 14.41
N ASP A 95 14.03 15.33 14.14
CA ASP A 95 14.16 15.97 12.82
C ASP A 95 14.41 14.96 11.69
N GLU A 96 15.21 13.91 11.94
CA GLU A 96 15.49 12.84 10.97
C GLU A 96 14.27 11.93 10.78
N LYS A 97 13.51 11.66 11.83
CA LYS A 97 12.25 10.91 11.75
C LYS A 97 11.21 11.66 10.93
N ASP A 98 11.07 12.97 11.14
CA ASP A 98 10.18 13.82 10.38
C ASP A 98 10.57 13.82 8.89
N GLN A 99 11.87 13.99 8.59
CA GLN A 99 12.38 13.88 7.22
C GLN A 99 12.11 12.51 6.58
N LEU A 100 12.20 11.43 7.36
CA LEU A 100 11.93 10.08 6.89
C LEU A 100 10.44 9.85 6.60
N ILE A 101 9.57 10.38 7.46
CA ILE A 101 8.12 10.38 7.25
C ILE A 101 7.78 11.14 5.97
N ASP A 102 8.31 12.36 5.81
CA ASP A 102 8.10 13.18 4.62
C ASP A 102 8.63 12.49 3.35
N PHE A 103 9.81 11.89 3.42
CA PHE A 103 10.39 11.13 2.32
C PHE A 103 9.48 9.99 1.85
N LEU A 104 8.81 9.30 2.79
CA LEU A 104 7.90 8.20 2.48
C LEU A 104 6.53 8.69 1.99
N GLN A 105 5.93 9.64 2.70
CA GLN A 105 4.50 10.00 2.60
C GLN A 105 4.20 11.20 1.70
N ALA A 106 5.20 11.99 1.28
CA ALA A 106 4.97 13.10 0.36
C ALA A 106 4.20 12.63 -0.90
N HIS A 107 3.49 13.55 -1.55
CA HIS A 107 2.67 13.26 -2.73
C HIS A 107 3.43 12.46 -3.82
N ASP A 108 4.68 12.84 -4.08
CA ASP A 108 5.63 12.12 -4.94
C ASP A 108 6.80 11.56 -4.11
N GLY A 109 6.48 11.06 -2.92
CA GLY A 109 7.41 10.39 -2.01
C GLY A 109 7.81 9.01 -2.51
N ALA A 110 8.70 8.37 -1.76
CA ALA A 110 9.27 7.08 -2.10
C ALA A 110 8.19 5.99 -2.29
N VAL A 111 7.14 6.01 -1.46
CA VAL A 111 6.05 5.03 -1.55
C VAL A 111 5.29 5.17 -2.87
N ALA A 112 4.86 6.38 -3.22
CA ALA A 112 4.12 6.65 -4.45
C ALA A 112 4.91 6.27 -5.71
N ILE A 113 6.18 6.69 -5.76
CA ILE A 113 7.09 6.38 -6.88
C ILE A 113 7.35 4.87 -6.97
N ALA A 114 7.57 4.20 -5.85
CA ALA A 114 7.84 2.77 -5.84
C ALA A 114 6.64 1.95 -6.31
N MET A 115 5.42 2.29 -5.89
CA MET A 115 4.21 1.58 -6.34
C MET A 115 4.03 1.68 -7.85
N GLU A 116 4.20 2.87 -8.41
CA GLU A 116 4.09 3.10 -9.86
C GLU A 116 5.19 2.34 -10.62
N ASN A 117 6.44 2.40 -10.15
CA ASN A 117 7.54 1.69 -10.80
C ASN A 117 7.44 0.17 -10.70
N ASN A 118 6.94 -0.35 -9.58
CA ASN A 118 6.67 -1.78 -9.44
C ASN A 118 5.61 -2.23 -10.45
N ALA A 119 4.57 -1.42 -10.69
CA ALA A 119 3.59 -1.69 -11.73
C ALA A 119 4.24 -1.69 -13.12
N CYS A 120 4.98 -0.65 -13.48
CA CYS A 120 5.69 -0.56 -14.75
C CYS A 120 6.60 -1.78 -15.00
N LYS A 121 7.31 -2.25 -13.97
CA LYS A 121 8.16 -3.46 -14.07
C LYS A 121 7.36 -4.73 -14.30
N GLN A 122 6.21 -4.88 -13.63
CA GLN A 122 5.38 -6.09 -13.71
C GLN A 122 4.60 -6.19 -15.01
N PHE A 123 4.12 -5.04 -15.52
CA PHE A 123 3.41 -4.95 -16.80
C PHE A 123 4.34 -4.71 -17.99
N ILE A 124 5.64 -4.46 -17.75
CA ILE A 124 6.65 -4.17 -18.79
C ILE A 124 6.21 -2.97 -19.64
N CYS A 125 5.88 -1.87 -18.96
CA CYS A 125 5.35 -0.65 -19.59
C CYS A 125 5.98 0.61 -19.01
N ALA A 126 5.78 1.74 -19.69
CA ALA A 126 6.04 3.06 -19.15
C ALA A 126 4.87 3.57 -18.29
N THR A 127 5.14 4.54 -17.42
CA THR A 127 4.14 5.11 -16.49
C THR A 127 2.86 5.61 -17.16
N HIS A 128 2.96 6.19 -18.36
CA HIS A 128 1.81 6.72 -19.09
C HIS A 128 1.00 5.62 -19.81
N GLU A 129 1.60 4.43 -19.96
CA GLU A 129 0.98 3.28 -20.64
C GLU A 129 0.21 2.39 -19.66
N ILE A 130 0.35 2.59 -18.34
CA ILE A 130 -0.37 1.84 -17.29
C ILE A 130 -1.87 1.69 -17.60
N PRO A 131 -2.62 2.73 -17.99
CA PRO A 131 -4.06 2.61 -18.27
C PRO A 131 -4.41 1.61 -19.37
N GLU A 132 -3.48 1.33 -20.28
CA GLU A 132 -3.69 0.45 -21.44
C GLU A 132 -3.26 -1.01 -21.17
N GLN A 133 -2.67 -1.30 -20.00
CA GLN A 133 -2.05 -2.59 -19.72
C GLN A 133 -2.99 -3.64 -19.16
N LEU A 134 -4.05 -3.24 -18.46
CA LEU A 134 -4.99 -4.25 -17.97
C LEU A 134 -5.72 -4.81 -19.20
N LYS A 135 -5.50 -6.09 -19.49
CA LYS A 135 -6.30 -6.92 -20.39
C LYS A 135 -6.74 -8.14 -19.59
N GLU A 136 -7.74 -8.87 -20.05
CA GLU A 136 -8.31 -10.03 -19.34
C GLU A 136 -7.24 -11.07 -18.90
N LYS A 137 -6.16 -11.24 -19.69
CA LYS A 137 -5.05 -12.15 -19.37
C LYS A 137 -4.08 -11.60 -18.32
N ASP A 138 -4.09 -10.30 -18.07
CA ASP A 138 -3.13 -9.58 -17.23
C ASP A 138 -3.69 -9.27 -15.83
N VAL A 139 -4.96 -9.60 -15.55
CA VAL A 139 -5.58 -9.52 -14.20
C VAL A 139 -4.74 -10.30 -13.17
N LYS A 140 -4.17 -11.44 -13.57
CA LYS A 140 -3.29 -12.26 -12.71
C LYS A 140 -2.02 -11.52 -12.27
N ILE A 141 -1.51 -10.60 -13.10
CA ILE A 141 -0.35 -9.77 -12.75
C ILE A 141 -0.74 -8.83 -11.60
N LEU A 142 -1.90 -8.18 -11.70
CA LEU A 142 -2.42 -7.31 -10.66
C LEU A 142 -2.69 -8.05 -9.35
N VAL A 143 -3.28 -9.26 -9.41
CA VAL A 143 -3.49 -10.12 -8.24
C VAL A 143 -2.16 -10.52 -7.60
N ARG A 144 -1.14 -10.87 -8.40
CA ARG A 144 0.20 -11.19 -7.88
C ARG A 144 0.84 -9.98 -7.20
N MET A 145 0.73 -8.80 -7.82
CA MET A 145 1.23 -7.55 -7.23
C MET A 145 0.55 -7.26 -5.90
N TRP A 146 -0.78 -7.37 -5.84
CA TRP A 146 -1.55 -7.23 -4.61
C TRP A 146 -1.07 -8.20 -3.51
N THR A 147 -0.89 -9.47 -3.88
CA THR A 147 -0.39 -10.50 -2.97
C THR A 147 0.98 -10.13 -2.40
N GLN A 148 1.93 -9.76 -3.27
CA GLN A 148 3.27 -9.32 -2.85
C GLN A 148 3.22 -8.06 -1.98
N LEU A 149 2.35 -7.11 -2.31
CA LEU A 149 2.17 -5.89 -1.53
C LEU A 149 1.72 -6.19 -0.10
N TYR A 150 0.68 -7.01 0.01
CA TYR A 150 -0.01 -7.27 1.27
C TYR A 150 0.71 -8.29 2.15
N GLN A 151 1.36 -9.30 1.56
CA GLN A 151 2.03 -10.38 2.30
C GLN A 151 3.51 -10.09 2.58
N ASP A 152 4.18 -9.34 1.71
CA ASP A 152 5.63 -9.13 1.82
C ASP A 152 5.99 -7.66 2.11
N ILE A 153 5.61 -6.73 1.24
CA ILE A 153 6.07 -5.33 1.31
C ILE A 153 5.56 -4.65 2.58
N ILE A 154 4.25 -4.67 2.82
CA ILE A 154 3.63 -4.00 3.97
C ILE A 154 4.16 -4.56 5.30
N PRO A 155 4.14 -5.89 5.54
CA PRO A 155 4.67 -6.44 6.80
C PRO A 155 6.17 -6.15 7.00
N ASN A 156 6.97 -6.19 5.93
CA ASN A 156 8.40 -5.88 6.01
C ASN A 156 8.62 -4.42 6.42
N LEU A 157 7.91 -3.48 5.79
CA LEU A 157 7.97 -2.06 6.13
C LEU A 157 7.45 -1.78 7.54
N GLN A 158 6.34 -2.38 7.95
CA GLN A 158 5.82 -2.24 9.31
C GLN A 158 6.84 -2.72 10.36
N GLY A 159 7.54 -3.83 10.09
CA GLY A 159 8.59 -4.33 10.97
C GLY A 159 9.80 -3.40 11.09
N ILE A 160 10.12 -2.62 10.06
CA ILE A 160 11.21 -1.64 10.07
C ILE A 160 10.76 -0.32 10.69
N LEU A 161 9.55 0.13 10.38
CA LEU A 161 9.08 1.50 10.63
C LEU A 161 8.16 1.63 11.85
N TYR A 162 7.96 0.57 12.64
CA TYR A 162 7.20 0.67 13.89
C TYR A 162 7.70 1.76 14.85
N PRO A 163 9.00 2.13 14.93
CA PRO A 163 9.42 3.23 15.79
C PRO A 163 8.83 4.58 15.36
N LEU A 164 8.64 4.80 14.06
CA LEU A 164 7.98 6.00 13.55
C LEU A 164 6.50 6.03 13.91
N LYS A 165 5.83 4.87 13.94
CA LYS A 165 4.43 4.77 14.41
C LYS A 165 4.29 5.14 15.89
N SER A 166 5.26 4.75 16.70
CA SER A 166 5.30 5.13 18.12
C SER A 166 5.62 6.61 18.32
N TYR A 167 6.42 7.19 17.44
CA TYR A 167 6.80 8.60 17.46
C TYR A 167 5.65 9.53 16.99
N SER A 168 4.99 9.19 15.87
CA SER A 168 3.86 9.94 15.32
C SER A 168 2.65 9.03 15.14
N GLN A 169 1.55 9.35 15.83
CA GLN A 169 0.31 8.57 15.77
C GLN A 169 -0.33 8.61 14.36
N ASP A 170 -0.16 9.73 13.66
CA ASP A 170 -0.68 9.96 12.32
C ASP A 170 0.10 9.22 11.24
N PHE A 171 1.35 8.81 11.54
CA PHE A 171 2.12 8.00 10.62
C PHE A 171 1.50 6.61 10.49
N ASP A 172 1.00 6.25 9.30
CA ASP A 172 0.55 4.89 9.00
C ASP A 172 1.10 4.46 7.65
N ILE A 173 2.16 3.65 7.69
CA ILE A 173 2.82 3.16 6.48
C ILE A 173 1.91 2.23 5.67
N ARG A 174 1.04 1.45 6.33
CA ARG A 174 0.11 0.56 5.63
C ARG A 174 -0.91 1.38 4.84
N LYS A 175 -1.55 2.35 5.49
CA LYS A 175 -2.49 3.27 4.84
C LYS A 175 -1.80 4.03 3.70
N CYS A 176 -0.58 4.51 3.91
CA CYS A 176 0.21 5.21 2.88
C CYS A 176 0.47 4.33 1.65
N VAL A 177 0.97 3.10 1.84
CA VAL A 177 1.27 2.16 0.75
C VAL A 177 0.01 1.76 -0.01
N LEU A 178 -1.08 1.44 0.69
CA LEU A 178 -2.35 1.06 0.06
C LEU A 178 -2.96 2.24 -0.71
N THR A 179 -2.91 3.45 -0.15
CA THR A 179 -3.41 4.67 -0.81
C THR A 179 -2.61 4.97 -2.08
N ALA A 180 -1.28 4.86 -2.01
CA ALA A 180 -0.42 5.04 -3.19
C ALA A 180 -0.69 3.98 -4.27
N PHE A 181 -0.84 2.71 -3.88
CA PHE A 181 -1.16 1.63 -4.82
C PHE A 181 -2.51 1.87 -5.50
N ARG A 182 -3.54 2.25 -4.73
CA ARG A 182 -4.85 2.64 -5.25
C ARG A 182 -4.74 3.77 -6.28
N ASP A 183 -4.14 4.89 -5.88
CA ASP A 183 -4.15 6.14 -6.66
C ASP A 183 -3.24 6.07 -7.89
N ARG A 184 -2.06 5.46 -7.77
CA ARG A 184 -1.05 5.44 -8.83
C ARG A 184 -1.21 4.28 -9.81
N VAL A 185 -1.81 3.18 -9.36
CA VAL A 185 -1.85 1.92 -10.12
C VAL A 185 -3.29 1.48 -10.38
N VAL A 186 -4.06 1.18 -9.33
CA VAL A 186 -5.36 0.51 -9.48
C VAL A 186 -6.36 1.38 -10.23
N VAL A 187 -6.52 2.65 -9.85
CA VAL A 187 -7.47 3.59 -10.52
C VAL A 187 -7.22 3.67 -12.02
N LYS A 188 -5.96 3.67 -12.44
CA LYS A 188 -5.57 3.72 -13.85
C LYS A 188 -5.87 2.42 -14.58
N LEU A 189 -5.63 1.27 -13.93
CA LEU A 189 -5.76 -0.04 -14.56
C LEU A 189 -7.22 -0.49 -14.72
N ILE A 190 -8.07 -0.23 -13.74
CA ILE A 190 -9.47 -0.70 -13.78
C ILE A 190 -10.38 0.25 -14.56
N GLU A 191 -9.85 1.38 -15.02
CA GLU A 191 -10.58 2.32 -15.86
C GLU A 191 -10.96 1.66 -17.20
N GLY A 192 -12.25 1.54 -17.47
CA GLY A 192 -12.76 0.90 -18.69
C GLY A 192 -13.19 -0.56 -18.53
N PHE A 193 -12.97 -1.17 -17.37
CA PHE A 193 -13.44 -2.53 -17.08
C PHE A 193 -14.84 -2.52 -16.47
N GLU A 194 -15.66 -3.50 -16.87
CA GLU A 194 -17.02 -3.67 -16.35
C GLU A 194 -17.09 -4.62 -15.16
N GLU A 195 -16.52 -5.83 -15.25
CA GLU A 195 -16.57 -6.81 -14.16
C GLU A 195 -15.24 -7.59 -14.09
N ILE A 196 -14.62 -7.65 -12.90
CA ILE A 196 -13.42 -8.45 -12.64
C ILE A 196 -13.53 -9.11 -11.25
N PRO A 197 -14.22 -10.26 -11.13
CA PRO A 197 -14.49 -10.90 -9.84
C PRO A 197 -13.21 -11.24 -9.06
N GLU A 198 -12.11 -11.55 -9.73
CA GLU A 198 -10.83 -11.89 -9.08
C GLU A 198 -10.25 -10.74 -8.27
N LEU A 199 -10.66 -9.49 -8.56
CA LEU A 199 -10.19 -8.31 -7.86
C LEU A 199 -11.09 -7.89 -6.69
N GLU A 200 -12.24 -8.53 -6.50
CA GLU A 200 -13.26 -8.14 -5.52
C GLU A 200 -12.67 -7.94 -4.11
N SER A 201 -11.97 -8.94 -3.59
CA SER A 201 -11.35 -8.87 -2.25
C SER A 201 -10.32 -7.74 -2.12
N MET A 202 -9.51 -7.52 -3.16
CA MET A 202 -8.54 -6.42 -3.21
C MET A 202 -9.25 -5.08 -3.20
N LEU A 203 -10.26 -4.90 -4.06
CA LEU A 203 -10.98 -3.64 -4.21
C LEU A 203 -11.73 -3.28 -2.93
N PHE A 204 -12.36 -4.25 -2.26
CA PHE A 204 -12.98 -4.04 -0.94
C PHE A 204 -11.98 -3.63 0.14
N THR A 205 -10.82 -4.29 0.19
CA THR A 205 -9.77 -3.93 1.14
C THR A 205 -9.29 -2.50 0.91
N LEU A 206 -9.07 -2.13 -0.35
CA LEU A 206 -8.68 -0.77 -0.71
C LEU A 206 -9.77 0.26 -0.37
N LEU A 207 -11.06 -0.05 -0.57
CA LEU A 207 -12.16 0.84 -0.17
C LEU A 207 -12.17 1.09 1.34
N LEU A 208 -11.86 0.08 2.14
CA LEU A 208 -11.92 0.17 3.60
C LEU A 208 -10.68 0.82 4.22
N GLU A 209 -9.49 0.51 3.70
CA GLU A 209 -8.22 0.81 4.38
C GLU A 209 -7.46 2.04 3.84
N THR A 210 -7.95 2.67 2.77
CA THR A 210 -7.25 3.81 2.15
C THR A 210 -7.91 5.15 2.48
N ASP A 211 -7.20 6.25 2.19
CA ASP A 211 -7.68 7.58 2.58
C ASP A 211 -8.87 8.07 1.75
N ALA A 212 -9.98 8.44 2.40
CA ALA A 212 -11.23 8.75 1.72
C ALA A 212 -11.34 10.20 1.22
N ASP A 213 -10.39 11.06 1.60
CA ASP A 213 -10.56 12.51 1.52
C ASP A 213 -10.09 13.14 0.19
N ASN A 214 -9.65 12.32 -0.78
CA ASN A 214 -9.12 12.81 -2.05
C ASN A 214 -10.00 12.46 -3.26
N GLU A 215 -9.88 13.24 -4.34
CA GLU A 215 -10.63 13.01 -5.59
C GLU A 215 -10.31 11.64 -6.22
N ALA A 216 -9.09 11.14 -6.01
CA ALA A 216 -8.69 9.82 -6.47
C ALA A 216 -9.51 8.70 -5.80
N TYR A 217 -9.85 8.83 -4.52
CA TYR A 217 -10.72 7.91 -3.80
C TYR A 217 -12.15 7.94 -4.33
N LYS A 218 -12.71 9.13 -4.60
CA LYS A 218 -14.07 9.23 -5.17
C LYS A 218 -14.14 8.53 -6.52
N ARG A 219 -13.14 8.77 -7.37
CA ARG A 219 -13.00 8.09 -8.67
C ARG A 219 -12.83 6.59 -8.50
N PHE A 220 -11.96 6.16 -7.59
CA PHE A 220 -11.76 4.75 -7.26
C PHE A 220 -13.05 4.10 -6.78
N SER A 221 -13.81 4.74 -5.90
CA SER A 221 -15.05 4.20 -5.33
C SER A 221 -16.11 3.98 -6.40
N TYR A 222 -16.23 4.91 -7.35
CA TYR A 222 -17.10 4.73 -8.51
C TYR A 222 -16.66 3.53 -9.37
N LEU A 223 -15.37 3.45 -9.71
CA LEU A 223 -14.83 2.35 -10.51
C LEU A 223 -14.97 1.00 -9.81
N ALA A 224 -14.61 0.92 -8.53
CA ALA A 224 -14.71 -0.29 -7.73
C ALA A 224 -16.16 -0.79 -7.64
N LYS A 225 -17.14 0.10 -7.43
CA LYS A 225 -18.56 -0.29 -7.45
C LYS A 225 -18.98 -0.84 -8.80
N LYS A 226 -18.50 -0.25 -9.90
CA LYS A 226 -18.75 -0.76 -11.24
C LYS A 226 -18.12 -2.15 -11.43
N THR A 227 -16.85 -2.31 -11.07
CA THR A 227 -16.08 -3.55 -11.26
C THR A 227 -16.51 -4.71 -10.36
N ILE A 228 -16.99 -4.41 -9.15
CA ILE A 228 -17.46 -5.39 -8.15
C ILE A 228 -18.89 -5.86 -8.43
N ASN A 229 -19.64 -5.20 -9.32
CA ASN A 229 -21.10 -5.28 -9.45
C ASN A 229 -21.62 -6.71 -9.73
N THR A 230 -21.66 -7.53 -8.68
CA THR A 230 -22.84 -8.27 -8.23
C THR A 230 -24.06 -7.46 -8.60
N LYS A 231 -25.05 -8.12 -9.20
CA LYS A 231 -26.37 -7.57 -9.52
C LYS A 231 -26.89 -6.73 -8.35
N VAL A 232 -26.57 -5.45 -8.30
CA VAL A 232 -27.34 -4.48 -7.55
C VAL A 232 -28.52 -4.28 -8.46
N ASP A 233 -29.60 -4.98 -8.12
CA ASP A 233 -30.90 -4.78 -8.73
C ASP A 233 -31.10 -3.29 -8.96
N ASN A 234 -31.20 -2.93 -10.23
CA ASN A 234 -31.87 -1.71 -10.63
C ASN A 234 -33.35 -1.86 -10.26
N GLU A 235 -33.65 -1.82 -8.97
CA GLU A 235 -34.96 -1.55 -8.41
C GLU A 235 -34.84 -0.33 -7.49
N ILE A 236 -34.39 0.78 -8.08
CA ILE A 236 -35.09 2.03 -7.81
C ILE A 236 -36.14 2.14 -8.92
N GLU A 237 -37.13 1.25 -8.86
CA GLU A 237 -38.43 1.55 -9.42
C GLU A 237 -38.94 2.76 -8.64
N GLU A 238 -38.97 3.90 -9.32
CA GLU A 238 -39.86 4.99 -8.99
C GLU A 238 -41.23 4.38 -8.63
N PRO A 239 -41.79 4.59 -7.42
CA PRO A 239 -43.05 3.96 -7.08
C PRO A 239 -44.13 4.56 -7.97
N ALA A 240 -44.46 3.84 -9.05
CA ALA A 240 -45.66 4.10 -9.83
C ALA A 240 -46.83 4.21 -8.84
N PRO A 241 -47.71 5.21 -8.97
CA PRO A 241 -48.80 5.40 -8.01
C PRO A 241 -49.75 4.21 -8.11
N VAL A 242 -49.59 3.25 -7.20
CA VAL A 242 -50.53 2.15 -7.02
C VAL A 242 -51.85 2.76 -6.61
N LYS A 243 -52.79 2.82 -7.54
CA LYS A 243 -54.21 3.09 -7.26
C LYS A 243 -54.68 2.01 -6.29
N HIS A 244 -54.67 2.34 -5.00
CA HIS A 244 -55.34 1.56 -3.96
C HIS A 244 -56.84 1.50 -4.29
N ARG A 245 -57.25 0.41 -4.95
CA ARG A 245 -58.65 0.01 -5.03
C ARG A 245 -59.06 -0.44 -3.63
N SER A 246 -59.82 0.42 -2.95
CA SER A 246 -60.54 0.13 -1.72
C SER A 246 -61.29 -1.19 -1.85
N LYS A 247 -60.77 -2.24 -1.20
CA LYS A 247 -61.53 -3.44 -0.87
C LYS A 247 -61.86 -3.36 0.61
N THR A 248 -63.08 -2.89 0.88
CA THR A 248 -63.76 -2.98 2.17
C THR A 248 -63.75 -4.43 2.66
N LEU A 249 -63.12 -4.67 3.81
CA LEU A 249 -63.34 -5.88 4.62
C LEU A 249 -64.19 -5.52 5.85
N PRO A 250 -65.06 -6.44 6.30
CA PRO A 250 -66.15 -6.13 7.21
C PRO A 250 -65.68 -5.94 8.65
N ASN A 251 -66.32 -4.95 9.27
CA ASN A 251 -66.33 -4.59 10.67
C ASN A 251 -66.29 -5.81 11.62
N LYS A 252 -65.16 -6.03 12.30
CA LYS A 252 -65.10 -6.86 13.52
C LYS A 252 -64.98 -5.95 14.72
N GLN A 253 -65.98 -6.01 15.59
CA GLN A 253 -66.08 -5.25 16.83
C GLN A 253 -64.84 -5.49 17.71
N LYS A 254 -64.16 -4.40 18.08
CA LYS A 254 -63.11 -4.41 19.09
C LYS A 254 -63.73 -4.75 20.45
N ARG A 255 -63.47 -5.96 20.97
CA ARG A 255 -63.70 -6.26 22.39
C ARG A 255 -62.59 -5.61 23.20
N THR A 256 -62.94 -4.57 23.93
CA THR A 256 -62.09 -3.90 24.92
C THR A 256 -61.98 -4.80 26.14
N VAL A 257 -60.77 -5.30 26.43
CA VAL A 257 -60.48 -6.09 27.64
C VAL A 257 -60.29 -5.11 28.80
N THR A 258 -61.17 -5.17 29.80
CA THR A 258 -61.06 -4.42 31.05
C THR A 258 -60.40 -5.29 32.13
N TRP A 259 -59.46 -4.71 32.89
CA TRP A 259 -58.60 -5.33 33.90
C TRP A 259 -59.29 -6.02 35.10
N GLN A 260 -60.62 -6.18 35.10
CA GLN A 260 -61.36 -6.90 36.13
C GLN A 260 -61.40 -8.43 35.94
N ASP A 261 -60.98 -8.95 34.77
CA ASP A 261 -61.03 -10.39 34.46
C ASP A 261 -59.79 -11.21 34.89
N MET A 262 -58.79 -10.60 35.55
CA MET A 262 -57.57 -11.30 35.98
C MET A 262 -57.62 -11.94 37.38
N ARG A 263 -58.81 -12.08 37.99
CA ARG A 263 -58.98 -12.77 39.28
C ARG A 263 -59.92 -13.95 39.15
N LYS A 264 -59.42 -15.06 38.59
CA LYS A 264 -59.88 -16.46 38.66
C LYS A 264 -59.10 -17.16 37.55
N SER A 265 -57.98 -17.83 37.79
CA SER A 265 -57.97 -19.17 38.37
C SER A 265 -56.51 -19.54 38.66
N ALA A 266 -56.16 -19.66 39.93
CA ALA A 266 -55.05 -20.48 40.36
C ALA A 266 -55.66 -21.85 40.71
N THR A 267 -55.22 -22.90 40.02
CA THR A 267 -55.36 -24.27 40.52
C THR A 267 -54.05 -24.99 40.24
N PHE A 268 -53.31 -25.17 41.32
CA PHE A 268 -52.17 -26.06 41.47
C PHE A 268 -52.69 -27.51 41.55
N SER A 269 -52.00 -28.44 40.89
CA SER A 269 -52.01 -29.89 41.13
C SER A 269 -50.89 -30.47 40.26
N ALA A 270 -50.06 -31.43 40.64
CA ALA A 270 -49.64 -32.02 41.90
C ALA A 270 -48.26 -32.63 41.61
#